data_AF-E5Y9N7-F1
#
_entry.id   AF-E5Y9N7-F1
#
_cell.length_a   1.000
_cell.length_b   1.000
_cell.length_c   1.000
_cell.angle_alpha   90.00
_cell.angle_beta   90.00
_cell.angle_gamma   90.00
#
_symmetry.space_group_name_H-M   'P 1'
#
loop_
_entity.id
_entity.type
_entity.pdbx_description
1 polymer ?
#
loop_
_entity_poly.entity_id
_entity_poly.type
_entity_poly.pdbx_seq_one_letter_code
_entity_poly.pdbx_strand_id
1 'polypeptide(L)'
;MQIGDQTASLKTYWDLPVFNLVQNTGEVLLYRTFPEICNECLGVSLLDASACDIQGWVLCLSMCDAKAFGPFFPKDTDISRCLDMASEFCETMIALRDNLLNLNTIQTVQGLSSLCPSCLWRKDCPHFKGSSHPEWEDTLAQFMDLKTQKKSIEAEIGELESRLKVAYQLSHTVKGEWINTGNHTFRVIPQNGRVTLDRKRLAEELNTLLGGQKAQTLMAKCEKQGEPFERLYAIRI
;
A
#
# COMPACT_ATOMS: atom_id res chain seq x y z
N MET A 1 -13.85 9.35 -17.86
CA MET A 1 -13.90 9.24 -19.34
C MET A 1 -12.97 8.11 -19.73
N GLN A 2 -13.41 6.86 -19.52
CA GLN A 2 -12.56 5.70 -19.83
C GLN A 2 -13.41 4.48 -20.21
N ILE A 3 -14.46 4.17 -19.44
CA ILE A 3 -15.26 2.96 -19.68
C ILE A 3 -16.25 3.11 -20.83
N GLY A 4 -16.92 4.26 -20.95
CA GLY A 4 -17.81 4.54 -22.09
C GLY A 4 -17.06 4.54 -23.42
N ASP A 5 -15.86 5.11 -23.45
CA ASP A 5 -15.03 5.16 -24.66
C ASP A 5 -14.51 3.76 -25.04
N GLN A 6 -14.17 2.93 -24.04
CA GLN A 6 -13.77 1.54 -24.24
C GLN A 6 -14.91 0.68 -24.77
N THR A 7 -16.13 0.81 -24.24
CA THR A 7 -17.29 0.06 -24.73
C THR A 7 -17.70 0.50 -26.13
N ALA A 8 -17.63 1.81 -26.43
CA ALA A 8 -17.85 2.34 -27.76
C ALA A 8 -16.82 1.81 -28.76
N SER A 9 -15.53 1.86 -28.39
CA SER A 9 -14.44 1.35 -29.22
C SER A 9 -14.59 -0.15 -29.47
N LEU A 10 -14.94 -0.93 -28.44
CA LEU A 10 -15.17 -2.36 -28.59
C LEU A 10 -16.31 -2.66 -29.57
N LYS A 11 -17.40 -1.87 -29.53
CA LYS A 11 -18.50 -1.98 -30.48
C LYS A 11 -18.06 -1.68 -31.91
N THR A 12 -17.27 -0.62 -32.11
CA THR A 12 -16.77 -0.21 -33.42
C THR A 12 -15.77 -1.21 -34.01
N TYR A 13 -14.92 -1.79 -33.18
CA TYR A 13 -13.85 -2.69 -33.60
C TYR A 13 -14.22 -4.17 -33.49
N TRP A 14 -15.46 -4.50 -33.14
CA TRP A 14 -15.92 -5.87 -32.82
C TRP A 14 -15.46 -6.91 -33.85
N ASP A 15 -15.75 -6.65 -35.13
CA ASP A 15 -15.44 -7.54 -36.25
C ASP A 15 -14.15 -7.15 -37.00
N LEU A 16 -13.39 -6.19 -36.48
CA LEU A 16 -12.14 -5.75 -37.10
C LEU A 16 -10.95 -6.53 -36.50
N PRO A 17 -10.01 -7.01 -37.33
CA PRO A 17 -8.85 -7.78 -36.87
C PRO A 17 -7.77 -6.87 -36.29
N VAL A 18 -8.08 -6.15 -35.22
CA VAL A 18 -7.22 -5.13 -34.60
C VAL A 18 -6.69 -5.55 -33.22
N PHE A 19 -7.14 -6.70 -32.71
CA PHE A 19 -6.73 -7.19 -31.41
C PHE A 19 -5.63 -8.23 -31.52
N ASN A 20 -4.80 -8.34 -30.48
CA ASN A 20 -3.73 -9.31 -30.38
C ASN A 20 -3.90 -10.12 -29.09
N LEU A 21 -3.63 -11.42 -29.14
CA LEU A 21 -3.73 -12.33 -28.00
C LEU A 21 -2.37 -12.95 -27.68
N VAL A 22 -1.94 -12.86 -26.43
CA VAL A 22 -0.75 -13.57 -25.93
C VAL A 22 -1.21 -14.87 -25.29
N GLN A 23 -0.78 -16.00 -25.84
CA GLN A 23 -1.09 -17.31 -25.28
C GLN A 23 -0.18 -17.66 -24.10
N ASN A 24 -0.59 -18.64 -23.29
CA ASN A 24 0.20 -19.15 -22.16
C ASN A 24 1.56 -19.74 -22.58
N THR A 25 1.72 -20.10 -23.86
CA THR A 25 2.97 -20.56 -24.47
C THR A 25 3.95 -19.42 -24.76
N GLY A 26 3.51 -18.17 -24.64
CA GLY A 26 4.26 -16.97 -25.05
C GLY A 26 4.09 -16.61 -26.53
N GLU A 27 3.35 -17.39 -27.32
CA GLU A 27 3.00 -17.05 -28.70
C GLU A 27 2.02 -15.89 -28.75
N VAL A 28 2.24 -14.94 -29.67
CA VAL A 28 1.35 -13.78 -29.87
C VAL A 28 0.58 -13.97 -31.18
N LEU A 29 -0.72 -14.20 -31.07
CA LEU A 29 -1.62 -14.19 -32.21
C LEU A 29 -1.99 -12.74 -32.54
N LEU A 30 -1.58 -12.29 -33.72
CA LEU A 30 -1.86 -10.93 -34.19
C LEU A 30 -3.14 -10.89 -35.03
N TYR A 31 -3.80 -9.74 -35.04
CA TYR A 31 -4.91 -9.40 -35.93
C TYR A 31 -6.12 -10.35 -35.81
N ARG A 32 -6.65 -10.48 -34.60
CA ARG A 32 -7.90 -11.20 -34.30
C ARG A 32 -9.07 -10.23 -34.11
N THR A 33 -10.26 -10.71 -34.42
CA THR A 33 -11.52 -10.02 -34.06
C THR A 33 -11.84 -10.27 -32.59
N PHE A 34 -12.73 -9.46 -32.02
CA PHE A 34 -13.12 -9.66 -30.62
C PHE A 34 -13.86 -11.00 -30.39
N PRO A 35 -14.81 -11.44 -31.24
CA PRO A 35 -15.42 -12.77 -31.15
C PRO A 35 -14.41 -13.92 -31.21
N GLU A 36 -13.39 -13.82 -32.07
CA GLU A 36 -12.33 -14.83 -32.16
C GLU A 36 -11.55 -14.94 -30.84
N ILE A 37 -11.18 -13.81 -30.24
CA ILE A 37 -10.49 -13.80 -28.94
C ILE A 37 -11.37 -14.39 -27.84
N CYS A 38 -12.66 -14.04 -27.80
CA CYS A 38 -13.58 -14.61 -26.80
C CYS A 38 -13.75 -16.12 -26.99
N ASN A 39 -13.78 -16.60 -28.23
CA ASN A 39 -13.84 -18.03 -28.50
C ASN A 39 -12.53 -18.75 -28.12
N GLU A 40 -11.37 -18.19 -28.46
CA GLU A 40 -10.06 -18.76 -28.14
C GLU A 40 -9.76 -18.75 -26.63
N CYS A 41 -10.05 -17.65 -25.92
CA CYS A 41 -9.75 -17.49 -24.50
C CYS A 41 -10.80 -18.10 -23.57
N LEU A 42 -12.08 -18.00 -23.94
CA LEU A 42 -13.21 -18.31 -23.06
C LEU A 42 -14.09 -19.44 -23.60
N GLY A 43 -13.88 -19.91 -24.83
CA GLY A 43 -14.71 -20.93 -25.46
C GLY A 43 -16.13 -20.45 -25.80
N VAL A 44 -16.33 -19.14 -25.93
CA VAL A 44 -17.65 -18.54 -26.16
C VAL A 44 -17.74 -17.99 -27.59
N SER A 45 -18.72 -18.48 -28.35
CA SER A 45 -19.07 -17.91 -29.65
C SER A 45 -20.01 -16.71 -29.45
N LEU A 46 -19.51 -15.52 -29.75
CA LEU A 46 -20.30 -14.28 -29.70
C LEU A 46 -21.01 -14.02 -31.04
N LEU A 47 -22.18 -13.37 -30.96
CA LEU A 47 -22.92 -12.90 -32.14
C LEU A 47 -22.30 -11.60 -32.69
N ASP A 48 -22.85 -11.13 -33.80
CA ASP A 48 -22.52 -9.82 -34.39
C ASP A 48 -22.75 -8.67 -33.39
N ALA A 49 -21.98 -7.59 -33.54
CA ALA A 49 -21.99 -6.43 -32.66
C ALA A 49 -23.40 -5.79 -32.54
N SER A 50 -24.22 -5.87 -33.60
CA SER A 50 -25.58 -5.32 -33.60
C SER A 50 -26.57 -6.14 -32.76
N ALA A 51 -26.28 -7.42 -32.57
CA ALA A 51 -27.09 -8.34 -31.77
C ALA A 51 -26.61 -8.43 -30.30
N CYS A 52 -25.50 -7.78 -29.97
CA CYS A 52 -24.93 -7.76 -28.62
C CYS A 52 -25.12 -6.40 -27.95
N ASP A 53 -25.65 -6.41 -26.73
CA ASP A 53 -25.66 -5.22 -25.87
C ASP A 53 -24.36 -5.16 -25.06
N ILE A 54 -23.52 -4.16 -25.36
CA ILE A 54 -22.20 -3.99 -24.76
C ILE A 54 -22.31 -2.97 -23.62
N GLN A 55 -22.14 -3.46 -22.39
CA GLN A 55 -22.24 -2.65 -21.18
C GLN A 55 -20.93 -2.67 -20.39
N GLY A 56 -20.49 -1.48 -19.99
CA GLY A 56 -19.34 -1.33 -19.10
C GLY A 56 -19.78 -1.32 -17.64
N TRP A 57 -19.05 -2.04 -16.79
CA TRP A 57 -19.27 -2.09 -15.34
C TRP A 57 -17.95 -1.86 -14.60
N VAL A 58 -17.97 -1.06 -13.54
CA VAL A 58 -16.86 -0.94 -12.59
C VAL A 58 -17.15 -1.81 -11.38
N LEU A 59 -16.27 -2.76 -11.08
CA LEU A 59 -16.34 -3.52 -9.84
C LEU A 59 -15.39 -2.91 -8.81
N CYS A 60 -15.93 -2.37 -7.74
CA CYS A 60 -15.15 -1.96 -6.57
C CYS A 60 -15.12 -3.11 -5.57
N LEU A 61 -13.91 -3.59 -5.26
CA LEU A 61 -13.69 -4.63 -4.28
C LEU A 61 -13.19 -4.01 -2.97
N SER A 62 -13.78 -4.42 -1.85
CA SER A 62 -13.29 -4.19 -0.49
C SER A 62 -13.07 -5.53 0.20
N MET A 63 -12.48 -5.54 1.40
CA MET A 63 -12.24 -6.80 2.12
C MET A 63 -13.53 -7.54 2.51
N CYS A 64 -14.67 -6.84 2.61
CA CYS A 64 -15.94 -7.42 3.06
C CYS A 64 -16.99 -7.49 1.95
N ASP A 65 -16.96 -6.58 0.98
CA ASP A 65 -18.00 -6.42 -0.05
C ASP A 65 -17.43 -6.15 -1.44
N ALA A 66 -18.18 -6.58 -2.47
CA ALA A 66 -17.99 -6.20 -3.86
C ALA A 66 -19.20 -5.39 -4.34
N LYS A 67 -18.98 -4.20 -4.89
CA LYS A 67 -20.04 -3.35 -5.44
C LYS A 67 -19.78 -3.04 -6.92
N ALA A 68 -20.77 -3.38 -7.76
CA ALA A 68 -20.75 -3.04 -9.17
C ALA A 68 -21.41 -1.67 -9.41
N PHE A 69 -20.81 -0.86 -10.28
CA PHE A 69 -21.35 0.41 -10.77
C PHE A 69 -21.51 0.34 -12.29
N GLY A 70 -22.71 0.63 -12.79
CA GLY A 70 -23.09 0.54 -14.20
C GLY A 70 -24.61 0.42 -14.37
N PRO A 71 -25.13 0.27 -15.61
CA PRO A 71 -24.39 0.13 -16.88
C PRO A 71 -24.00 1.47 -17.51
N PHE A 72 -22.79 1.53 -18.08
CA PHE A 72 -22.34 2.65 -18.92
C PHE A 72 -22.54 2.31 -20.40
N PHE A 73 -23.26 3.17 -21.12
CA PHE A 73 -23.56 3.00 -22.55
C PHE A 73 -22.75 3.96 -23.42
N PRO A 74 -22.35 3.54 -24.63
CA PRO A 74 -21.87 4.45 -25.68
C PRO A 74 -22.98 5.46 -26.05
N LYS A 75 -22.68 6.76 -26.00
CA LYS A 75 -23.60 7.80 -26.50
C LYS A 75 -22.99 8.53 -27.69
N ASP A 76 -23.80 8.88 -28.67
CA ASP A 76 -23.34 9.64 -29.86
C ASP A 76 -22.72 11.00 -29.48
N THR A 77 -23.20 11.61 -28.41
CA THR A 77 -22.64 12.85 -27.85
C THR A 77 -21.22 12.71 -27.32
N ASP A 78 -20.80 11.50 -26.94
CA ASP A 78 -19.44 11.26 -26.47
C ASP A 78 -18.46 11.22 -27.66
N ILE A 79 -18.88 10.65 -28.79
CA ILE A 79 -18.10 10.60 -30.03
C ILE A 79 -17.86 12.00 -30.59
N SER A 80 -18.89 12.83 -30.68
CA SER A 80 -18.75 14.21 -31.18
C SER A 80 -17.76 14.99 -30.33
N ARG A 81 -17.88 14.88 -29.00
CA ARG A 81 -16.97 15.55 -28.06
C ARG A 81 -15.52 15.07 -28.20
N CYS A 82 -15.29 13.78 -28.47
CA CYS A 82 -13.95 13.26 -28.74
C CYS A 82 -13.35 13.81 -30.04
N LEU A 83 -14.15 13.91 -31.11
CA LEU A 83 -13.70 14.49 -32.37
C LEU A 83 -13.38 15.98 -32.25
N ASP A 84 -14.19 16.72 -31.49
CA ASP A 84 -13.96 18.14 -31.21
C ASP A 84 -12.64 18.34 -30.45
N MET A 85 -12.41 17.57 -29.38
CA MET A 85 -11.15 17.62 -28.62
C MET A 85 -9.93 17.22 -29.47
N ALA A 86 -10.07 16.20 -30.33
CA ALA A 86 -8.97 15.77 -31.21
C ALA A 86 -8.62 16.85 -32.24
N SER A 87 -9.64 17.55 -32.75
CA SER A 87 -9.48 18.66 -33.68
C SER A 87 -8.78 19.85 -33.01
N GLU A 88 -9.24 20.26 -31.82
CA GLU A 88 -8.62 21.31 -31.01
C GLU A 88 -7.16 20.99 -30.68
N PHE A 89 -6.87 19.73 -30.32
CA PHE A 89 -5.51 19.28 -30.05
C PHE A 89 -4.62 19.38 -31.29
N CYS A 90 -5.12 18.97 -32.45
CA CYS A 90 -4.38 19.04 -33.72
C CYS A 90 -4.06 20.49 -34.11
N GLU A 91 -5.04 21.39 -34.01
CA GLU A 91 -4.87 22.81 -34.26
C GLU A 91 -3.84 23.45 -33.31
N THR A 92 -3.91 23.11 -32.02
CA THR A 92 -2.94 23.57 -31.02
C THR A 92 -1.53 23.10 -31.34
N MET A 93 -1.37 21.83 -31.77
CA MET A 93 -0.08 21.27 -32.17
C MET A 93 0.51 21.97 -33.41
N ILE A 94 -0.32 22.34 -34.39
CA ILE A 94 0.11 23.11 -35.56
C ILE A 94 0.55 24.51 -35.13
N ALA A 95 -0.26 25.21 -34.32
CA ALA A 95 0.07 26.56 -33.85
C ALA A 95 1.37 26.61 -33.01
N LEU A 96 1.65 25.57 -32.22
CA LEU A 96 2.92 25.41 -31.52
C LEU A 96 4.10 25.23 -32.47
N ARG A 97 3.95 24.37 -33.48
CA ARG A 97 5.01 24.10 -34.47
C ARG A 97 5.36 25.37 -35.26
N ASP A 98 4.36 26.18 -35.54
CA ASP A 98 4.52 27.44 -36.27
C ASP A 98 4.96 28.61 -35.36
N ASN A 99 5.27 28.34 -34.08
CA ASN A 99 5.63 29.32 -33.05
C ASN A 99 4.59 30.44 -32.83
N LEU A 100 3.33 30.19 -33.21
CA LEU A 100 2.20 31.11 -33.00
C LEU A 100 1.62 30.99 -31.58
N LEU A 101 1.97 29.93 -30.86
CA LEU A 101 1.52 29.66 -29.51
C LEU A 101 2.70 29.31 -28.59
N ASN A 102 2.64 29.72 -27.32
CA ASN A 102 3.65 29.35 -26.32
C ASN A 102 3.19 28.10 -25.57
N LEU A 103 4.10 27.15 -25.36
CA LEU A 103 3.80 25.93 -24.60
C LEU A 103 3.29 26.23 -23.18
N ASN A 104 3.81 27.29 -22.54
CA ASN A 104 3.43 27.69 -21.19
C ASN A 104 2.02 28.29 -21.11
N THR A 105 1.41 28.65 -22.25
CA THR A 105 0.05 29.24 -22.29
C THR A 105 -1.03 28.21 -22.58
N ILE A 106 -0.67 26.96 -22.85
CA ILE A 106 -1.63 25.87 -23.09
C ILE A 106 -2.26 25.46 -21.78
N GLN A 107 -3.60 25.47 -21.73
CA GLN A 107 -4.33 24.90 -20.61
C GLN A 107 -4.19 23.37 -20.63
N THR A 108 -3.52 22.83 -19.61
CA THR A 108 -3.50 21.39 -19.36
C THR A 108 -4.75 20.98 -18.58
N VAL A 109 -5.40 19.88 -18.98
CA VAL A 109 -6.55 19.33 -18.26
C VAL A 109 -6.17 19.05 -16.80
N GLN A 110 -6.90 19.63 -15.85
CA GLN A 110 -6.68 19.41 -14.43
C GLN A 110 -7.04 17.97 -14.03
N GLY A 111 -6.17 17.31 -13.27
CA GLY A 111 -6.44 15.98 -12.69
C GLY A 111 -5.77 14.79 -13.39
N LEU A 112 -4.99 15.00 -14.45
CA LEU A 112 -4.17 13.96 -15.11
C LEU A 112 -2.71 13.97 -14.62
N SER A 113 -2.50 14.06 -13.30
CA SER A 113 -1.20 13.73 -12.71
C SER A 113 -1.27 12.31 -12.17
N SER A 114 -0.48 11.40 -12.73
CA SER A 114 -0.45 9.96 -12.43
C SER A 114 -0.07 9.60 -10.98
N LEU A 115 0.12 10.60 -10.10
CA LEU A 115 0.69 10.43 -8.77
C LEU A 115 -0.19 10.94 -7.61
N CYS A 116 -1.32 11.61 -7.86
CA CYS A 116 -2.23 11.99 -6.77
C CYS A 116 -3.70 12.08 -7.21
N PRO A 117 -4.57 11.14 -6.80
CA PRO A 117 -6.00 11.16 -7.13
C PRO A 117 -6.79 12.32 -6.49
N SER A 118 -6.19 13.03 -5.52
CA SER A 118 -6.92 13.89 -4.58
C SER A 118 -6.53 15.37 -4.65
N CYS A 119 -5.55 15.77 -5.47
CA CYS A 119 -5.01 17.13 -5.40
C CYS A 119 -5.27 17.93 -6.69
N LEU A 120 -6.19 18.90 -6.59
CA LEU A 120 -6.24 20.07 -7.46
C LEU A 120 -4.98 20.90 -7.19
N TRP A 121 -3.93 20.70 -7.99
CA TRP A 121 -2.70 21.50 -8.10
C TRP A 121 -2.62 22.72 -7.16
N ARG A 122 -2.42 22.47 -5.86
CA ARG A 122 -2.10 23.52 -4.91
C ARG A 122 -0.58 23.58 -4.86
N LYS A 123 -0.03 24.76 -5.10
CA LYS A 123 1.39 25.09 -4.93
C LYS A 123 1.95 24.61 -3.58
N ASP A 124 1.06 24.42 -2.60
CA ASP A 124 1.38 24.03 -1.23
C ASP A 124 1.22 22.52 -0.95
N CYS A 125 0.97 21.69 -1.96
CA CYS A 125 0.84 20.25 -1.79
C CYS A 125 2.16 19.63 -1.29
N PRO A 126 2.17 18.95 -0.12
CA PRO A 126 3.40 18.41 0.48
C PRO A 126 4.15 17.45 -0.45
N HIS A 127 3.44 16.77 -1.35
CA HIS A 127 4.02 15.83 -2.30
C HIS A 127 5.03 16.47 -3.26
N PHE A 128 4.91 17.78 -3.54
CA PHE A 128 5.80 18.51 -4.46
C PHE A 128 6.85 19.38 -3.74
N LYS A 129 6.88 19.39 -2.40
CA LYS A 129 7.81 20.24 -1.62
C LYS A 129 9.20 19.62 -1.40
N GLY A 130 9.46 18.42 -1.93
CA GLY A 130 10.73 17.71 -1.77
C GLY A 130 10.94 17.21 -0.34
N SER A 131 12.18 17.13 0.13
CA SER A 131 12.51 16.61 1.47
C SER A 131 12.42 17.65 2.59
N SER A 132 12.03 18.89 2.30
CA SER A 132 12.05 20.00 3.25
C SER A 132 10.63 20.31 3.76
N HIS A 133 10.36 19.97 5.02
CA HIS A 133 9.06 20.16 5.68
C HIS A 133 9.20 20.88 7.02
N PRO A 134 9.51 22.20 7.02
CA PRO A 134 9.65 22.98 8.25
C PRO A 134 8.37 23.03 9.08
N GLU A 135 7.20 22.81 8.47
CA GLU A 135 5.91 22.75 9.15
C GLU A 135 5.79 21.63 10.20
N TRP A 136 6.67 20.63 10.17
CA TRP A 136 6.63 19.50 11.11
C TRP A 136 7.59 19.67 12.29
N GLU A 137 8.42 20.72 12.30
CA GLU A 137 9.46 20.92 13.32
C GLU A 137 8.86 21.01 14.73
N ASP A 138 7.81 21.79 14.94
CA ASP A 138 7.19 21.95 16.26
C ASP A 138 6.69 20.60 16.82
N THR A 139 6.12 19.76 15.94
CA THR A 139 5.65 18.42 16.32
C THR A 139 6.83 17.48 16.60
N LEU A 140 7.90 17.56 15.81
CA LEU A 140 9.10 16.76 15.99
C LEU A 140 9.85 17.13 17.27
N ALA A 141 9.94 18.43 17.58
CA ALA A 141 10.51 18.95 18.81
C ALA A 141 9.74 18.43 20.04
N GLN A 142 8.40 18.55 20.02
CA GLN A 142 7.55 18.01 21.09
C GLN A 142 7.75 16.49 21.28
N PHE A 143 7.83 15.73 20.19
CA PHE A 143 8.09 14.29 20.24
C PHE A 143 9.45 13.96 20.87
N MET A 144 10.50 14.72 20.55
CA MET A 144 11.85 14.52 21.10
C MET A 144 11.92 14.84 22.60
N ASP A 145 11.22 15.90 23.04
CA ASP A 145 11.12 16.25 24.45
C ASP A 145 10.41 15.15 25.25
N LEU A 146 9.30 14.62 24.74
CA LEU A 146 8.58 13.52 25.36
C LEU A 146 9.42 12.24 25.45
N LYS A 147 10.25 11.93 24.44
CA LYS A 147 11.19 10.80 24.53
C LYS A 147 12.22 10.99 25.65
N THR A 148 12.70 12.21 25.83
CA THR A 148 13.65 12.54 26.89
C THR A 148 13.01 12.41 28.27
N GLN A 149 11.80 12.95 28.43
CA GLN A 149 11.02 12.81 29.66
C GLN A 149 10.73 11.34 29.99
N LYS A 150 10.28 10.56 29.00
CA LYS A 150 10.05 9.12 29.15
C LYS A 150 11.28 8.42 29.70
N LYS A 151 12.47 8.68 29.13
CA LYS A 151 13.72 8.08 29.57
C LYS A 151 14.09 8.48 31.01
N SER A 152 13.86 9.74 31.39
CA SER A 152 14.07 10.21 32.78
C SER A 152 13.15 9.47 33.75
N ILE A 153 11.85 9.43 33.44
CA ILE A 153 10.84 8.77 34.28
C ILE A 153 11.15 7.28 34.42
N GLU A 154 11.52 6.59 33.34
CA GLU A 154 11.92 5.18 33.39
C GLU A 154 13.14 4.96 34.30
N ALA A 155 14.11 5.89 34.31
CA ALA A 155 15.26 5.83 35.21
C ALA A 155 14.86 6.06 36.68
N GLU A 156 14.02 7.07 36.95
CA GLU A 156 13.52 7.37 38.29
C GLU A 156 12.70 6.21 38.87
N ILE A 157 11.82 5.61 38.07
CA ILE A 157 11.07 4.40 38.45
C ILE A 157 12.05 3.27 38.80
N GLY A 158 13.06 3.03 37.96
CA GLY A 158 14.07 1.98 38.20
C GLY A 158 14.87 2.21 39.49
N GLU A 159 15.21 3.45 39.82
CA GLU A 159 15.88 3.80 41.07
C GLU A 159 14.97 3.53 42.29
N LEU A 160 13.72 4.02 42.24
CA LEU A 160 12.74 3.82 43.31
C LEU A 160 12.44 2.33 43.53
N GLU A 161 12.26 1.56 42.46
CA GLU A 161 12.09 0.11 42.54
C GLU A 161 13.30 -0.56 43.19
N SER A 162 14.52 -0.17 42.82
CA SER A 162 15.74 -0.73 43.40
C SER A 162 15.84 -0.44 44.90
N ARG A 163 15.52 0.79 45.31
CA ARG A 163 15.45 1.19 46.71
C ARG A 163 14.40 0.40 47.49
N LEU A 164 13.21 0.22 46.94
CA LEU A 164 12.14 -0.58 47.57
C LEU A 164 12.53 -2.06 47.70
N LYS A 165 13.23 -2.63 46.70
CA LYS A 165 13.75 -4.01 46.76
C LYS A 165 14.81 -4.17 47.87
N VAL A 166 15.72 -3.20 48.04
CA VAL A 166 16.69 -3.20 49.14
C VAL A 166 15.99 -3.08 50.50
N ALA A 167 15.05 -2.15 50.65
CA ALA A 167 14.27 -2.00 51.87
C ALA A 167 13.50 -3.28 52.22
N TYR A 168 12.92 -3.95 51.22
CA TYR A 168 12.27 -5.25 51.39
C TYR A 168 13.24 -6.31 51.94
N GLN A 169 14.46 -6.42 51.39
CA GLN A 169 15.48 -7.35 51.89
C GLN A 169 15.88 -7.07 53.35
N LEU A 170 15.94 -5.79 53.74
CA LEU A 170 16.31 -5.38 55.11
C LEU A 170 15.16 -5.54 56.13
N SER A 171 13.92 -5.73 55.68
CA SER A 171 12.74 -5.82 56.54
C SER A 171 12.62 -7.14 57.34
N HIS A 172 13.54 -8.10 57.15
CA HIS A 172 13.56 -9.42 57.79
C HIS A 172 12.25 -10.23 57.65
N THR A 173 11.39 -9.86 56.69
CA THR A 173 10.13 -10.57 56.38
C THR A 173 10.41 -11.88 55.63
N VAL A 174 9.50 -12.84 55.71
CA VAL A 174 9.63 -14.09 54.96
C VAL A 174 9.56 -13.76 53.47
N LYS A 175 10.46 -14.34 52.67
CA LYS A 175 10.51 -14.10 51.21
C LYS A 175 9.13 -14.28 50.58
N GLY A 176 8.60 -13.21 49.97
CA GLY A 176 7.34 -13.22 49.23
C GLY A 176 6.13 -12.67 50.00
N GLU A 177 6.29 -12.29 51.28
CA GLU A 177 5.25 -11.63 52.07
C GLU A 177 5.02 -10.17 51.68
N TRP A 178 3.83 -9.65 52.01
CA TRP A 178 3.44 -8.27 51.77
C TRP A 178 3.92 -7.34 52.89
N ILE A 179 4.48 -6.18 52.52
CA ILE A 179 4.79 -5.07 53.43
C ILE A 179 3.73 -3.99 53.26
N ASN A 180 3.13 -3.54 54.37
CA ASN A 180 2.16 -2.45 54.40
C ASN A 180 2.83 -1.12 54.77
N THR A 181 2.62 -0.07 53.97
CA THR A 181 3.16 1.29 54.17
C THR A 181 2.10 2.30 54.65
N GLY A 182 0.94 1.82 55.10
CA GLY A 182 -0.23 2.59 55.49
C GLY A 182 -1.28 2.63 54.39
N ASN A 183 -0.96 3.32 53.29
CA ASN A 183 -1.90 3.50 52.15
C ASN A 183 -1.69 2.48 51.02
N HIS A 184 -0.52 1.85 50.96
CA HIS A 184 -0.15 0.92 49.89
C HIS A 184 0.51 -0.31 50.48
N THR A 185 0.52 -1.40 49.71
CA THR A 185 1.27 -2.61 50.04
C THR A 185 2.14 -3.00 48.86
N PHE A 186 3.29 -3.62 49.15
CA PHE A 186 4.18 -4.14 48.11
C PHE A 186 4.86 -5.43 48.58
N ARG A 187 5.30 -6.25 47.63
CA ARG A 187 6.10 -7.45 47.90
C ARG A 187 7.10 -7.67 46.78
N VAL A 188 8.17 -8.39 47.08
CA VAL A 188 9.16 -8.81 46.09
C VAL A 188 9.08 -10.31 45.92
N ILE A 189 8.74 -10.75 44.71
CA ILE A 189 8.68 -12.17 44.34
C ILE A 189 9.81 -12.45 43.36
N PRO A 190 10.66 -13.46 43.59
CA PRO A 190 11.61 -13.91 42.58
C PRO A 190 10.84 -14.48 41.38
N GLN A 191 11.00 -13.87 40.22
CA GLN A 191 10.52 -14.44 38.96
C GLN A 191 11.68 -15.05 38.21
N ASN A 192 11.42 -16.20 37.57
CA ASN A 192 12.38 -16.77 36.64
C ASN A 192 12.56 -15.82 35.45
N GLY A 193 13.80 -15.73 34.96
CA GLY A 193 14.09 -14.98 33.74
C GLY A 193 13.27 -15.50 32.56
N ARG A 194 13.11 -14.65 31.54
CA ARG A 194 12.46 -15.04 30.28
C ARG A 194 13.18 -16.25 29.69
N VAL A 195 12.46 -17.35 29.50
CA VAL A 195 12.97 -18.51 28.76
C VAL A 195 12.96 -18.14 27.28
N THR A 196 14.14 -18.00 26.69
CA THR A 196 14.32 -17.78 25.25
C THR A 196 14.88 -19.05 24.61
N LEU A 197 14.37 -19.38 23.42
CA LEU A 197 14.87 -20.51 22.65
C LEU A 197 16.23 -20.15 22.05
N ASP A 198 17.26 -20.92 22.37
CA ASP A 198 18.57 -20.80 21.71
C ASP A 198 18.49 -21.40 20.31
N ARG A 199 18.26 -20.53 19.33
CA ARG A 199 18.10 -20.93 17.92
C ARG A 199 19.37 -21.56 17.34
N LYS A 200 20.56 -21.16 17.82
CA LYS A 200 21.83 -21.70 17.30
C LYS A 200 22.02 -23.11 17.78
N ARG A 201 21.90 -23.31 19.09
CA ARG A 201 22.00 -24.64 19.69
C ARG A 201 20.92 -25.57 19.14
N LEU A 202 19.68 -25.08 18.97
CA LEU A 202 18.62 -25.87 18.35
C LEU A 202 18.97 -26.27 16.91
N ALA A 203 19.53 -25.36 16.10
CA ALA A 203 19.93 -25.67 14.74
C ALA A 203 21.06 -26.71 14.68
N GLU A 204 22.03 -26.65 15.60
CA GLU A 204 23.13 -27.63 15.71
C GLU A 204 22.61 -29.03 16.06
N GLU A 205 21.71 -29.12 17.05
CA GLU A 205 21.07 -30.38 17.44
C GLU A 205 20.22 -30.95 16.29
N LEU A 206 19.43 -30.10 15.61
CA LEU A 206 18.64 -30.51 14.45
C LEU A 206 19.51 -30.95 13.26
N ASN A 207 20.64 -30.29 13.02
CA ASN A 207 21.60 -30.69 11.99
C ASN A 207 22.18 -32.08 12.28
N THR A 208 22.49 -32.35 13.54
CA THR A 208 23.02 -33.64 14.00
C THR A 208 21.99 -34.76 13.82
N LEU A 209 20.72 -34.48 14.09
CA LEU A 209 19.64 -35.48 14.04
C LEU A 209 19.06 -35.71 12.63
N LEU A 210 18.91 -34.66 11.82
CA LEU A 210 18.16 -34.69 10.56
C LEU A 210 19.04 -34.48 9.31
N GLY A 211 20.28 -34.02 9.48
CA GLY A 211 21.15 -33.54 8.42
C GLY A 211 20.83 -32.10 7.99
N GLY A 212 21.85 -31.41 7.46
CA GLY A 212 21.84 -29.96 7.21
C GLY A 212 20.61 -29.41 6.50
N GLN A 213 20.20 -30.04 5.40
CA GLN A 213 19.13 -29.54 4.55
C GLN A 213 17.73 -29.71 5.17
N LYS A 214 17.49 -30.82 5.89
CA LYS A 214 16.20 -31.07 6.55
C LYS A 214 16.04 -30.19 7.79
N ALA A 215 17.12 -29.97 8.53
CA ALA A 215 17.15 -29.08 9.68
C ALA A 215 16.83 -27.62 9.30
N GLN A 216 17.47 -27.10 8.23
CA GLN A 216 17.17 -25.75 7.73
C GLN A 216 15.72 -25.62 7.24
N THR A 217 15.22 -26.62 6.52
CA THR A 217 13.82 -26.62 6.04
C THR A 217 12.82 -26.62 7.20
N LEU A 218 13.10 -27.37 8.27
CA LEU A 218 12.26 -27.41 9.47
C LEU A 218 12.28 -26.06 10.21
N MET A 219 13.47 -25.46 10.38
CA MET A 219 13.61 -24.14 11.01
C MET A 219 12.79 -23.08 10.25
N ALA A 220 12.90 -23.03 8.92
CA ALA A 220 12.14 -22.08 8.12
C ALA A 220 10.61 -22.29 8.21
N LYS A 221 10.13 -23.54 8.29
CA LYS A 221 8.70 -23.83 8.47
C LYS A 221 8.15 -23.42 9.83
N CYS A 222 8.99 -23.44 10.86
CA CYS A 222 8.61 -23.06 12.21
C CYS A 222 8.79 -21.56 12.49
N GLU A 223 9.34 -20.81 11.54
CA GLU A 223 9.51 -19.36 11.63
C GLU A 223 8.21 -18.64 11.31
N LYS A 224 7.68 -17.92 12.30
CA LYS A 224 6.61 -16.95 12.10
C LYS A 224 7.23 -15.56 12.08
N GLN A 225 7.17 -14.89 10.93
CA GLN A 225 7.47 -13.47 10.86
C GLN A 225 6.30 -12.69 11.48
N GLY A 226 6.62 -11.74 12.36
CA GLY A 226 5.62 -10.81 12.89
C GLY A 226 5.17 -9.82 11.82
N GLU A 227 4.06 -9.13 12.06
CA GLU A 227 3.59 -8.08 11.17
C GLU A 227 4.69 -7.03 10.92
N PRO A 228 4.86 -6.57 9.66
CA PRO A 228 5.75 -5.45 9.37
C PRO A 228 5.35 -4.25 10.23
N PHE A 229 6.34 -3.59 10.83
CA PHE A 229 6.13 -2.34 11.54
C PHE A 229 7.19 -1.32 11.14
N GLU A 230 6.80 -0.06 11.14
CA GLU A 230 7.69 1.06 10.84
C GLU A 230 8.22 1.66 12.14
N ARG A 231 9.50 2.04 12.13
CA ARG A 231 10.15 2.69 13.26
C ARG A 231 10.53 4.12 12.90
N LEU A 232 10.00 5.07 13.66
CA LEU A 232 10.39 6.48 13.55
C LEU A 232 11.74 6.74 14.23
N TYR A 233 12.71 7.20 13.43
CA TYR A 233 14.00 7.71 13.88
C TYR A 233 14.01 9.23 13.75
N ALA A 234 14.38 9.91 14.84
CA ALA A 234 14.45 11.37 14.90
C ALA A 234 15.76 11.76 15.59
N ILE A 235 16.50 12.70 14.99
CA ILE A 235 17.79 13.20 15.47
C ILE A 235 17.73 14.72 15.36
N ARG A 236 18.23 15.42 16.38
CA ARG A 236 18.43 16.86 16.33
C ARG A 236 19.71 17.14 15.56
N ILE A 237 19.61 17.89 14.46
CA ILE A 237 20.76 18.32 13.64
C ILE A 237 21.45 19.49 14.31
#